data_AF-A0A7W0UWN4-F1
#
_entry.id   AF-A0A7W0UWN4-F1
#
_cell.length_a   1.000
_cell.length_b   1.000
_cell.length_c   1.000
_cell.angle_alpha   90.00
_cell.angle_beta   90.00
_cell.angle_gamma   90.00
#
_symmetry.space_group_name_H-M   'P 1'
#
loop_
_entity.id
_entity.type
_entity.pdbx_description
1 polymer ?
#
loop_
_entity_poly.entity_id
_entity_poly.type
_entity_poly.pdbx_seq_one_letter_code
_entity_poly.pdbx_strand_id
1 'polypeptide(L)'
;MLLQLGATPGDEDGEAALHVGHDELARMAAMSRSHMTVTMGKFRQLGLVRYECNRLLVVSLTALNAYLGNDRIHRGKENKPKC
;
A
#
# COMPACT_ATOMS: atom_id res chain seq x y z
N MET A 1 -9.60 -18.65 13.84
CA MET A 1 -9.86 -17.26 13.42
C MET A 1 -9.91 -17.24 11.90
N LEU A 2 -11.07 -16.97 11.30
CA LEU A 2 -11.19 -16.74 9.86
C LEU A 2 -10.80 -15.29 9.57
N LEU A 3 -9.79 -15.06 8.73
CA LEU A 3 -9.55 -13.76 8.10
C LEU A 3 -10.60 -13.59 7.00
N GLN A 4 -11.70 -12.91 7.34
CA GLN A 4 -12.74 -12.58 6.37
C GLN A 4 -12.24 -11.37 5.56
N LEU A 5 -11.53 -11.64 4.46
CA LEU A 5 -11.27 -10.68 3.39
C LEU A 5 -12.60 -10.37 2.70
N GLY A 6 -13.41 -9.54 3.35
CA GLY A 6 -14.58 -8.92 2.75
C GLY A 6 -14.13 -7.84 1.77
N ALA A 7 -13.56 -8.24 0.64
CA ALA A 7 -13.52 -7.38 -0.53
C ALA A 7 -14.97 -7.24 -1.00
N THR A 8 -15.69 -6.23 -0.51
CA THR A 8 -16.98 -5.86 -1.09
C THR A 8 -16.68 -5.34 -2.50
N PRO A 9 -17.16 -6.01 -3.56
CA PRO A 9 -17.06 -5.46 -4.91
C PRO A 9 -17.94 -4.21 -4.94
N GLY A 10 -17.31 -3.06 -4.79
CA GLY A 10 -17.81 -1.82 -5.36
C GLY A 10 -17.36 -1.84 -6.80
N ASP A 11 -18.27 -2.26 -7.68
CA ASP A 11 -18.10 -2.33 -9.12
C ASP A 11 -17.43 -1.04 -9.69
N GLU A 12 -16.47 -1.25 -10.58
CA GLU A 12 -15.88 -0.32 -11.56
C GLU A 12 -14.68 0.58 -11.18
N ASP A 13 -14.34 0.76 -9.91
CA ASP A 13 -13.10 1.46 -9.52
C ASP A 13 -12.26 0.53 -8.65
N GLY A 14 -11.17 -0.02 -9.19
CA GLY A 14 -10.32 -1.01 -8.53
C GLY A 14 -9.75 -0.55 -7.20
N GLU A 15 -10.54 -0.67 -6.12
CA GLU A 15 -10.18 -0.33 -4.75
C GLU A 15 -10.40 -1.51 -3.81
N ALA A 16 -9.56 -1.63 -2.78
CA ALA A 16 -9.68 -2.64 -1.73
C ALA A 16 -9.78 -1.96 -0.36
N ALA A 17 -10.78 -2.34 0.44
CA ALA A 17 -10.94 -1.87 1.82
C ALA A 17 -10.43 -2.93 2.81
N LEU A 18 -9.55 -2.51 3.72
CA LEU A 18 -8.83 -3.37 4.66
C LEU A 18 -9.07 -2.89 6.10
N HIS A 19 -9.46 -3.81 6.98
CA HIS A 19 -9.54 -3.56 8.42
C HIS A 19 -8.18 -3.85 9.06
N VAL A 20 -7.23 -2.93 8.85
CA VAL A 20 -5.86 -3.07 9.35
C VAL A 20 -5.34 -1.74 9.89
N GLY A 21 -4.71 -1.77 11.07
CA GLY A 21 -4.10 -0.60 11.70
C GLY A 21 -2.63 -0.42 11.34
N HIS A 22 -2.09 0.77 11.61
CA HIS A 22 -0.67 1.09 11.37
C HIS A 22 0.31 0.14 12.08
N ASP A 23 -0.02 -0.30 13.30
CA ASP A 23 0.84 -1.22 14.07
C ASP A 23 0.88 -2.62 13.45
N GLU A 24 -0.22 -3.04 12.84
CA GLU A 24 -0.29 -4.33 12.15
C GLU A 24 0.40 -4.28 10.80
N LEU A 25 0.18 -3.21 10.02
CA LEU A 25 0.95 -2.96 8.80
C LEU A 25 2.46 -2.90 9.08
N ALA A 26 2.87 -2.20 10.14
CA ALA A 26 4.28 -2.09 10.54
C ALA A 26 4.88 -3.48 10.81
N ARG A 27 4.16 -4.33 11.55
CA ARG A 27 4.57 -5.72 11.80
C ARG A 27 4.66 -6.55 10.52
N MET A 28 3.64 -6.48 9.66
CA MET A 28 3.62 -7.23 8.38
C MET A 28 4.75 -6.82 7.44
N ALA A 29 5.07 -5.52 7.40
CA ALA A 29 6.14 -4.99 6.56
C ALA A 29 7.54 -5.11 7.21
N ALA A 30 7.65 -5.68 8.41
CA ALA A 30 8.88 -5.69 9.22
C ALA A 30 9.51 -4.29 9.37
N MET A 31 8.67 -3.27 9.59
CA MET A 31 9.05 -1.88 9.76
C MET A 31 8.70 -1.37 11.15
N SER A 32 9.38 -0.30 11.59
CA SER A 32 8.96 0.43 12.78
C SER A 32 7.65 1.18 12.51
N ARG A 33 6.86 1.41 13.56
CA ARG A 33 5.62 2.19 13.50
C ARG A 33 5.84 3.57 12.91
N SER A 34 6.89 4.28 13.34
CA SER A 34 7.22 5.61 12.84
C SER A 34 7.52 5.60 11.35
N HIS A 35 8.27 4.60 10.87
CA HIS A 35 8.55 4.45 9.45
C HIS A 35 7.28 4.13 8.66
N MET A 36 6.42 3.25 9.19
CA MET A 36 5.13 2.93 8.60
C MET A 36 4.22 4.17 8.48
N THR A 37 4.13 5.01 9.52
CA THR A 37 3.36 6.25 9.46
C THR A 37 3.85 7.19 8.36
N VAL A 38 5.16 7.36 8.23
CA VAL A 38 5.75 8.17 7.15
C VAL A 38 5.42 7.59 5.77
N THR A 39 5.56 6.26 5.61
CA THR A 39 5.24 5.56 4.35
C THR A 39 3.78 5.70 3.98
N MET A 40 2.86 5.51 4.93
CA MET A 40 1.42 5.70 4.71
C MET A 40 1.06 7.16 4.37
N GLY A 41 1.76 8.12 4.96
CA GLY A 41 1.65 9.54 4.58
C GLY A 41 2.03 9.77 3.11
N LYS A 42 3.14 9.18 2.65
CA LYS A 42 3.57 9.27 1.25
C LYS A 42 2.57 8.60 0.30
N PHE A 43 2.11 7.39 0.63
CA PHE A 43 1.14 6.66 -0.19
C PHE A 43 -0.20 7.40 -0.27
N ARG A 44 -0.61 8.09 0.79
CA ARG A 44 -1.78 8.96 0.76
C ARG A 44 -1.59 10.15 -0.17
N GLN A 45 -0.44 10.82 -0.12
CA GLN A 45 -0.14 11.94 -1.03
C GLN A 45 -0.09 11.52 -2.50
N LEU A 46 0.34 10.29 -2.77
CA LEU A 46 0.36 9.69 -4.10
C LEU A 46 -1.00 9.14 -4.55
N GLY A 47 -2.05 9.25 -3.74
CA GLY A 47 -3.38 8.73 -4.05
C GLY A 47 -3.49 7.20 -4.03
N LEU A 48 -2.48 6.49 -3.51
CA LEU A 48 -2.47 5.03 -3.46
C LEU A 48 -3.38 4.50 -2.36
N VAL A 49 -3.52 5.27 -1.27
CA VAL A 49 -4.33 4.89 -0.12
C VAL A 49 -5.14 6.06 0.43
N ARG A 50 -6.27 5.76 1.06
CA ARG A 50 -7.09 6.68 1.85
C ARG A 50 -7.36 6.03 3.21
N TYR A 51 -7.15 6.79 4.29
CA TYR A 51 -7.46 6.33 5.63
C TYR A 51 -7.84 7.51 6.53
N GLU A 52 -8.74 7.24 7.48
CA GLU A 52 -9.15 8.14 8.54
C GLU A 52 -9.04 7.44 9.89
N CYS A 53 -8.99 8.19 10.99
CA CYS A 53 -9.08 7.60 12.32
C CYS A 53 -10.38 6.80 12.44
N ASN A 54 -10.28 5.57 12.98
CA ASN A 54 -11.41 4.66 13.17
C ASN A 54 -12.13 4.19 11.88
N ARG A 55 -11.51 4.33 10.70
CA ARG A 55 -12.03 3.81 9.43
C ARG A 55 -11.10 2.77 8.81
N LEU A 56 -11.67 2.02 7.85
CA LEU A 56 -10.94 1.09 7.01
C LEU A 56 -9.87 1.82 6.19
N LEU A 57 -8.75 1.13 5.96
CA LEU A 57 -7.76 1.52 4.97
C LEU A 57 -8.31 1.18 3.58
N VAL A 58 -8.46 2.18 2.72
CA VAL A 58 -8.85 1.99 1.33
C VAL A 58 -7.60 2.11 0.45
N VAL A 59 -7.40 1.16 -0.46
CA VAL A 59 -6.24 1.08 -1.35
C VAL A 59 -6.74 1.15 -2.79
N SER A 60 -6.21 2.07 -3.60
CA SER A 60 -6.45 2.08 -5.05
C SER A 60 -5.53 1.07 -5.72
N LEU A 61 -6.10 -0.05 -6.18
CA LEU A 61 -5.39 -1.11 -6.90
C LEU A 61 -4.86 -0.59 -8.24
N THR A 62 -5.60 0.28 -8.93
CA THR A 62 -5.15 0.88 -10.19
C THR A 62 -3.92 1.76 -9.98
N ALA A 63 -3.97 2.68 -9.02
CA ALA A 63 -2.85 3.57 -8.74
C ALA A 63 -1.64 2.79 -8.17
N LEU A 64 -1.91 1.79 -7.32
CA LEU A 64 -0.88 0.89 -6.78
C LEU A 64 -0.19 0.08 -7.88
N ASN A 65 -0.94 -0.48 -8.83
CA ASN A 65 -0.38 -1.24 -9.93
C ASN A 65 0.46 -0.35 -10.86
N ALA A 66 -0.01 0.87 -11.15
CA ALA A 66 0.78 1.84 -11.90
C ALA A 66 2.08 2.24 -11.17
N TYR A 67 2.01 2.45 -9.86
CA TYR A 67 3.17 2.75 -9.02
C TYR A 67 4.20 1.61 -9.03
N LEU A 68 3.76 0.35 -8.85
CA LEU A 68 4.62 -0.82 -8.89
C LEU A 68 5.16 -1.12 -10.30
N GLY A 69 4.36 -0.86 -11.33
CA GLY A 69 4.77 -0.95 -12.73
C GLY A 69 5.89 0.04 -13.07
N ASN A 70 5.78 1.27 -12.58
CA ASN A 70 6.82 2.28 -12.73
C ASN A 70 8.08 1.97 -11.91
N ASP A 71 7.94 1.45 -10.68
CA ASP A 71 9.08 1.06 -9.85
C ASP A 71 9.92 -0.05 -10.50
N ARG A 72 9.26 -1.01 -11.16
CA ARG A 72 9.93 -2.05 -11.96
C ARG A 72 10.80 -1.49 -13.10
N ILE A 73 10.41 -0.36 -13.69
CA ILE A 73 11.20 0.29 -14.75
C ILE A 73 12.42 1.01 -14.16
N HIS A 74 12.32 1.59 -12.97
CA HIS A 74 13.43 2.30 -12.33
C HIS A 74 14.45 1.32 -11.72
N ARG A 75 14.00 0.19 -11.16
CA ARG A 75 14.88 -0.85 -10.59
C ARG A 75 15.71 -1.61 -11.64
N GLY A 76 15.34 -1.53 -12.93
CA GLY A 76 16.12 -2.07 -14.05
C GLY A 76 17.34 -1.21 -14.46
N LYS A 77 17.51 -0.01 -13.90
CA LYS A 77 18.61 0.92 -14.23
C LYS A 77 19.76 0.89 -13.21
N GLU A 78 19.67 0.11 -12.14
CA GLU A 78 20.70 -0.05 -11.11
C GLU A 78 21.26 -1.48 -11.10
N ASN A 79 21.94 -1.90 -12.17
CA ASN A 79 23.03 -2.87 -12.04
C ASN A 79 23.96 -2.84 -13.25
N LYS A 80 24.97 -1.97 -13.23
CA LYS A 80 26.25 -2.28 -13.88
C LYS A 80 27.25 -2.57 -12.77
N PRO A 81 27.69 -3.83 -12.58
CA PRO A 81 28.89 -4.07 -11.82
C PRO A 81 30.04 -3.37 -12.54
N LYS A 82 30.70 -2.45 -11.84
CA LYS A 82 31.96 -1.87 -12.27
C LYS A 82 33.05 -2.89 -11.93
N CYS A 83 33.41 -3.70 -12.93
CA CYS A 83 34.69 -4.40 -13.02
C CYS A 83 35.41 -3.84 -14.24
#